data_AF-A0A1B6EMH8-F1
#
_entry.id   AF-A0A1B6EMH8-F1
#
_cell.length_a   1.000
_cell.length_b   1.000
_cell.length_c   1.000
_cell.angle_alpha   90.00
_cell.angle_beta   90.00
_cell.angle_gamma   90.00
#
_symmetry.space_group_name_H-M   'P 1'
#
loop_
_entity.id
_entity.type
_entity.pdbx_description
1 polymer ?
#
loop_
_entity_poly.entity_id
_entity_poly.type
_entity_poly.pdbx_seq_one_letter_code
_entity_poly.pdbx_strand_id
1 'polypeptide(L)'
;FFHFFVMDKVQPTWKVFDNVFLTQIYLILSVDTNKEQKPLTINEPFPQESIASAAFGEGTYLKGAAIMRMVYNLMAPDIFREAIVQYITDNEYGSVDEEDLWQSVAAVSDLSVDLQSAMYTWTHQPGYPLVTVQRDNHGCISVNQEKYLAKDDTNARWTIPLTFTTSSELDYHHPETIWLMEDQEHMELGECLEPEDWIILNIRQSGFYRVNYDPVTWRVLTHDLQNCDLSDIHPVNRALLLLDSFDLARNKYLDYSVAFQLARYLTRETEYLPWYVAIQELSWLRSRLHNTDIFLPLQRYSLNLVENMFSQIAISGEAGGQLQELHRKQIVEFACWLRHPRCVKEATDTAYLLMSGVHVEIPLDLKPVLLCAAVRDGQDEVWHFVLKEYQTAAENERWKYLVALACTTNGELMHRLLKDVADPNSFVKSSEERLNLLFEVGKQDNSIDLMLDMILQRFNVLSANFDFGAILHILKFSMTSKVDMSAKQKISDIEALVRKTQNSKHIELIESITTEIKDSLDEESVRRALMMEVNEEEINENILSTLSPNILEKDVTIVSQRPDSQGESTHASVTKDNFGEVNRDSGRSPNKPISVSIANSSRNTADALSVFVIFLICVMRTLIFNDLSIKINY
;
A
#
# COMPACT_ATOMS: atom_id res chain seq x y z
N PHE A 1 -2.55 10.90 -13.88
CA PHE A 1 -3.54 12.00 -13.84
C PHE A 1 -4.79 11.68 -14.67
N PHE A 2 -4.71 11.70 -16.02
CA PHE A 2 -5.91 11.58 -16.88
C PHE A 2 -6.73 10.29 -16.70
N HIS A 3 -6.12 9.17 -16.30
CA HIS A 3 -6.83 7.95 -15.92
C HIS A 3 -7.95 8.25 -14.91
N PHE A 4 -7.59 8.84 -13.76
CA PHE A 4 -8.55 9.13 -12.69
C PHE A 4 -9.47 10.29 -13.05
N PHE A 5 -8.94 11.34 -13.71
CA PHE A 5 -9.74 12.49 -14.13
C PHE A 5 -10.86 12.09 -15.10
N VAL A 6 -10.54 11.33 -16.16
CA VAL A 6 -11.54 10.90 -17.14
C VAL A 6 -12.54 9.94 -16.52
N MET A 7 -12.08 9.00 -15.68
CA MET A 7 -12.97 8.09 -14.97
C MET A 7 -13.98 8.83 -14.09
N ASP A 8 -13.53 9.87 -13.37
CA ASP A 8 -14.40 10.72 -12.56
C ASP A 8 -15.39 11.53 -13.42
N LYS A 9 -14.97 12.03 -14.59
CA LYS A 9 -15.90 12.70 -15.53
C LYS A 9 -16.94 11.76 -16.13
N VAL A 10 -16.58 10.50 -16.38
CA VAL A 10 -17.50 9.48 -16.96
C VAL A 10 -18.41 8.88 -15.89
N GLN A 11 -17.92 8.68 -14.67
CA GLN A 11 -18.67 8.14 -13.52
C GLN A 11 -18.50 9.04 -12.28
N PRO A 12 -19.14 10.23 -12.23
CA PRO A 12 -18.95 11.19 -11.12
C PRO A 12 -19.37 10.66 -9.75
N THR A 13 -20.30 9.71 -9.72
CA THR A 13 -20.78 9.09 -8.47
C THR A 13 -19.70 8.24 -7.78
N TRP A 14 -18.64 7.84 -8.49
CA TRP A 14 -17.53 7.08 -7.92
C TRP A 14 -16.54 7.97 -7.15
N LYS A 15 -16.56 9.30 -7.39
CA LYS A 15 -15.67 10.30 -6.75
C LYS A 15 -14.20 9.87 -6.73
N VAL A 16 -13.74 9.29 -7.83
CA VAL A 16 -12.41 8.68 -7.95
C VAL A 16 -11.33 9.73 -7.81
N PHE A 17 -11.51 10.90 -8.44
CA PHE A 17 -10.47 11.93 -8.48
C PHE A 17 -10.24 12.59 -7.11
N ASP A 18 -11.28 12.65 -6.28
CA ASP A 18 -11.26 13.24 -4.94
C ASP A 18 -11.00 12.22 -3.82
N ASN A 19 -10.88 10.92 -4.13
CA ASN A 19 -10.63 9.88 -3.14
C ASN A 19 -9.51 8.94 -3.60
N VAL A 20 -9.80 8.07 -4.56
CA VAL A 20 -8.86 7.02 -5.02
C VAL A 20 -7.59 7.61 -5.63
N PHE A 21 -7.67 8.75 -6.32
CA PHE A 21 -6.44 9.38 -6.82
C PHE A 21 -5.53 9.87 -5.69
N LEU A 22 -6.10 10.32 -4.57
CA LEU A 22 -5.31 10.80 -3.43
C LEU A 22 -4.58 9.68 -2.71
N THR A 23 -5.12 8.45 -2.68
CA THR A 23 -4.41 7.28 -2.14
C THR A 23 -3.09 7.03 -2.89
N GLN A 24 -3.07 7.30 -4.20
CA GLN A 24 -1.88 7.21 -5.04
C GLN A 24 -0.86 8.30 -4.72
N ILE A 25 -1.33 9.51 -4.39
CA ILE A 25 -0.47 10.62 -3.93
C ILE A 25 0.20 10.25 -2.59
N TYR A 26 -0.56 9.66 -1.67
CA TYR A 26 -0.04 9.21 -0.37
C TYR A 26 1.02 8.12 -0.52
N LEU A 27 0.81 7.18 -1.43
CA LEU A 27 1.78 6.14 -1.76
C LEU A 27 3.10 6.73 -2.28
N ILE A 28 3.04 7.66 -3.24
CA ILE A 28 4.27 8.25 -3.79
C ILE A 28 4.99 9.15 -2.79
N LEU A 29 4.28 9.83 -1.87
CA LEU A 29 4.92 10.55 -0.77
C LEU A 29 5.75 9.60 0.11
N SER A 30 5.35 8.34 0.30
CA SER A 30 6.18 7.37 1.01
C SER A 30 7.38 6.92 0.17
N VAL A 31 7.16 6.63 -1.11
CA VAL A 31 8.16 6.06 -2.03
C VAL A 31 9.25 7.06 -2.44
N ASP A 32 8.92 8.35 -2.58
CA ASP A 32 9.81 9.41 -3.06
C ASP A 32 10.81 9.89 -1.97
N THR A 33 10.78 9.28 -0.78
CA THR A 33 11.76 9.51 0.29
C THR A 33 13.00 8.64 0.19
N ASN A 34 12.98 7.61 -0.67
CA ASN A 34 14.10 6.70 -0.83
C ASN A 34 15.30 7.45 -1.46
N LYS A 35 16.48 7.32 -0.85
CA LYS A 35 17.75 7.97 -1.28
C LYS A 35 18.18 7.59 -2.70
N GLU A 36 17.71 6.47 -3.22
CA GLU A 36 18.00 5.99 -4.57
C GLU A 36 17.02 6.55 -5.62
N GLN A 37 16.01 7.32 -5.20
CA GLN A 37 15.06 7.93 -6.14
C GLN A 37 15.74 8.93 -7.05
N LYS A 38 15.33 8.89 -8.30
CA LYS A 38 15.79 9.79 -9.34
C LYS A 38 14.78 10.92 -9.54
N PRO A 39 15.23 12.09 -10.04
CA PRO A 39 14.32 13.09 -10.58
C PRO A 39 13.38 12.49 -11.65
N LEU A 40 12.26 13.17 -11.90
CA LEU A 40 11.37 12.79 -13.01
C LEU A 40 12.08 12.94 -14.36
N THR A 41 12.82 14.03 -14.51
CA THR A 41 13.55 14.34 -15.73
C THR A 41 14.99 13.88 -15.58
N ILE A 42 15.37 12.91 -16.41
CA ILE A 42 16.68 12.26 -16.35
C ILE A 42 17.47 12.61 -17.61
N ASN A 43 18.47 13.47 -17.45
CA ASN A 43 19.29 13.99 -18.55
C ASN A 43 20.51 13.10 -18.87
N GLU A 44 20.66 11.94 -18.21
CA GLU A 44 21.79 11.04 -18.42
C GLU A 44 21.53 10.06 -19.58
N PRO A 45 22.51 9.84 -20.48
CA PRO A 45 22.39 8.86 -21.54
C PRO A 45 22.40 7.45 -20.94
N PHE A 46 21.22 6.83 -20.91
CA PHE A 46 21.08 5.46 -20.41
C PHE A 46 21.64 4.42 -21.39
N PRO A 47 22.32 3.37 -20.91
CA PRO A 47 22.41 2.14 -21.68
C PRO A 47 21.01 1.57 -21.92
N GLN A 48 20.74 1.08 -23.13
CA GLN A 48 19.40 0.71 -23.61
C GLN A 48 18.61 -0.23 -22.67
N GLU A 49 19.30 -1.03 -21.87
CA GLU A 49 18.71 -2.00 -20.92
C GLU A 49 18.24 -1.38 -19.59
N SER A 50 18.69 -0.19 -19.21
CA SER A 50 18.28 0.50 -17.96
C SER A 50 17.25 1.62 -18.16
N ILE A 51 17.00 2.03 -19.41
CA ILE A 51 15.93 2.99 -19.77
C ILE A 51 14.58 2.50 -19.27
N ALA A 52 14.28 1.22 -19.49
CA ALA A 52 12.95 0.67 -19.24
C ALA A 52 12.58 0.71 -17.74
N SER A 53 13.52 0.42 -16.84
CA SER A 53 13.23 0.39 -15.40
C SER A 53 13.24 1.79 -14.77
N ALA A 54 14.09 2.70 -15.25
CA ALA A 54 14.19 4.05 -14.70
C ALA A 54 13.11 5.00 -15.25
N ALA A 55 12.88 4.99 -16.57
CA ALA A 55 11.92 5.89 -17.21
C ALA A 55 10.46 5.47 -16.97
N PHE A 56 10.21 4.18 -16.72
CA PHE A 56 8.86 3.65 -16.49
C PHE A 56 8.68 3.08 -15.08
N GLY A 57 9.44 3.60 -14.11
CA GLY A 57 9.24 3.28 -12.70
C GLY A 57 7.94 3.87 -12.14
N GLU A 58 7.44 3.28 -11.06
CA GLU A 58 6.26 3.78 -10.33
C GLU A 58 6.39 5.26 -9.92
N GLY A 59 7.61 5.67 -9.54
CA GLY A 59 7.94 7.06 -9.25
C GLY A 59 7.58 8.01 -10.38
N THR A 60 7.94 7.69 -11.63
CA THR A 60 7.64 8.51 -12.80
C THR A 60 6.14 8.70 -13.00
N TYR A 61 5.36 7.61 -12.93
CA TYR A 61 3.92 7.66 -13.14
C TYR A 61 3.19 8.44 -12.04
N LEU A 62 3.49 8.13 -10.77
CA LEU A 62 2.76 8.71 -9.64
C LEU A 62 3.19 10.15 -9.34
N LYS A 63 4.49 10.44 -9.32
CA LYS A 63 4.98 11.81 -9.08
C LYS A 63 4.61 12.72 -10.26
N GLY A 64 4.73 12.25 -11.50
CA GLY A 64 4.25 12.99 -12.67
C GLY A 64 2.75 13.26 -12.58
N ALA A 65 1.94 12.28 -12.15
CA ALA A 65 0.51 12.49 -11.92
C ALA A 65 0.23 13.51 -10.80
N ALA A 66 1.02 13.49 -9.71
CA ALA A 66 0.91 14.41 -8.59
C ALA A 66 1.20 15.86 -9.00
N ILE A 67 2.28 16.09 -9.75
CA ILE A 67 2.63 17.42 -10.26
C ILE A 67 1.57 17.93 -11.22
N MET A 68 1.08 17.08 -12.14
CA MET A 68 -0.03 17.47 -13.03
C MET A 68 -1.30 17.82 -12.25
N ARG A 69 -1.58 17.14 -11.13
CA ARG A 69 -2.69 17.50 -10.23
C ARG A 69 -2.46 18.84 -9.57
N MET A 70 -1.25 19.10 -9.11
CA MET A 70 -0.89 20.39 -8.52
C MET A 70 -1.12 21.52 -9.51
N VAL A 71 -0.59 21.40 -10.74
CA VAL A 71 -0.82 22.39 -11.81
C VAL A 71 -2.30 22.56 -12.15
N TYR A 72 -3.06 21.45 -12.24
CA TYR A 72 -4.51 21.51 -12.46
C TYR A 72 -5.24 22.34 -11.39
N ASN A 73 -4.80 22.28 -10.13
CA ASN A 73 -5.43 23.03 -9.04
C ASN A 73 -4.99 24.50 -8.96
N LEU A 74 -3.98 24.93 -9.74
CA LEU A 74 -3.55 26.34 -9.79
C LEU A 74 -4.44 27.21 -10.67
N MET A 75 -5.33 26.61 -11.47
CA MET A 75 -6.11 27.32 -12.47
C MET A 75 -7.52 26.76 -12.60
N ALA A 76 -8.40 27.53 -13.24
CA ALA A 76 -9.74 27.07 -13.55
C ALA A 76 -9.70 25.84 -14.49
N PRO A 77 -10.61 24.86 -14.35
CA PRO A 77 -10.62 23.65 -15.18
C PRO A 77 -10.65 23.90 -16.69
N ASP A 78 -11.31 24.97 -17.12
CA ASP A 78 -11.39 25.35 -18.55
C ASP A 78 -10.06 25.87 -19.08
N ILE A 79 -9.30 26.63 -18.27
CA ILE A 79 -7.95 27.12 -18.62
C ILE A 79 -6.98 25.95 -18.72
N PHE A 80 -7.02 25.01 -17.78
CA PHE A 80 -6.21 23.79 -17.87
C PHE A 80 -6.54 22.99 -19.13
N ARG A 81 -7.84 22.84 -19.46
CA ARG A 81 -8.26 22.14 -20.69
C ARG A 81 -7.75 22.86 -21.94
N GLU A 82 -7.85 24.18 -21.99
CA GLU A 82 -7.35 25.00 -23.09
C GLU A 82 -5.84 24.82 -23.26
N ALA A 83 -5.08 24.90 -22.17
CA ALA A 83 -3.63 24.67 -22.17
C ALA A 83 -3.24 23.30 -22.78
N ILE A 84 -3.92 22.23 -22.35
CA ILE A 84 -3.63 20.88 -22.84
C ILE A 84 -4.03 20.71 -24.32
N VAL A 85 -5.15 21.31 -24.74
CA VAL A 85 -5.55 21.30 -26.16
C VAL A 85 -4.54 22.06 -27.01
N GLN A 86 -4.10 23.23 -26.54
CA GLN A 86 -3.09 24.04 -27.23
C GLN A 86 -1.76 23.27 -27.33
N TYR A 87 -1.28 22.69 -26.23
CA TYR A 87 -0.09 21.84 -26.20
C TYR A 87 -0.13 20.71 -27.23
N ILE A 88 -1.24 19.97 -27.30
CA ILE A 88 -1.39 18.86 -28.26
C ILE A 88 -1.44 19.39 -29.71
N THR A 89 -2.11 20.52 -29.94
CA THR A 89 -2.31 21.09 -31.28
C THR A 89 -1.00 21.67 -31.83
N ASP A 90 -0.24 22.39 -31.00
CA ASP A 90 1.01 23.02 -31.41
C ASP A 90 2.12 22.01 -31.71
N ASN A 91 2.04 20.83 -31.08
CA ASN A 91 3.04 19.77 -31.17
C ASN A 91 2.57 18.54 -31.97
N GLU A 92 1.47 18.67 -32.74
CA GLU A 92 0.88 17.55 -33.47
C GLU A 92 1.90 16.91 -34.44
N TYR A 93 2.02 15.57 -34.39
CA TYR A 93 2.98 14.78 -35.18
C TYR A 93 4.47 15.08 -34.93
N GLY A 94 4.80 15.87 -33.90
CA GLY A 94 6.15 16.17 -33.46
C GLY A 94 6.63 15.36 -32.25
N SER A 95 7.81 15.71 -31.76
CA SER A 95 8.33 15.32 -30.46
C SER A 95 8.35 16.54 -29.56
N VAL A 96 8.26 16.32 -28.24
CA VAL A 96 8.13 17.35 -27.22
C VAL A 96 9.11 17.08 -26.08
N ASP A 97 9.56 18.17 -25.45
CA ASP A 97 10.25 18.17 -24.17
C ASP A 97 9.31 18.73 -23.08
N GLU A 98 9.76 18.81 -21.82
CA GLU A 98 8.90 19.27 -20.72
C GLU A 98 8.55 20.77 -20.84
N GLU A 99 9.46 21.55 -21.42
CA GLU A 99 9.31 22.99 -21.61
C GLU A 99 8.13 23.33 -22.53
N ASP A 100 7.86 22.51 -23.56
CA ASP A 100 6.74 22.71 -24.48
C ASP A 100 5.38 22.67 -23.76
N LEU A 101 5.27 21.80 -22.75
CA LEU A 101 4.07 21.71 -21.91
C LEU A 101 3.92 22.96 -21.06
N TRP A 102 4.98 23.36 -20.35
CA TRP A 102 4.92 24.52 -19.46
C TRP A 102 4.70 25.82 -20.22
N GLN A 103 5.27 25.96 -21.42
CA GLN A 103 5.01 27.09 -22.31
C GLN A 103 3.54 27.17 -22.71
N SER A 104 2.92 26.03 -23.05
CA SER A 104 1.51 25.97 -23.44
C SER A 104 0.57 26.33 -22.29
N VAL A 105 0.91 25.90 -21.06
CA VAL A 105 0.16 26.26 -19.86
C VAL A 105 0.33 27.75 -19.53
N ALA A 106 1.56 28.24 -19.52
CA ALA A 106 1.87 29.65 -19.24
C ALA A 106 1.22 30.62 -20.24
N ALA A 107 1.02 30.20 -21.49
CA ALA A 107 0.40 31.02 -22.53
C ALA A 107 -1.08 31.37 -22.27
N VAL A 108 -1.79 30.57 -21.47
CA VAL A 108 -3.22 30.73 -21.20
C VAL A 108 -3.55 30.92 -19.72
N SER A 109 -2.58 30.72 -18.83
CA SER A 109 -2.76 30.87 -17.39
C SER A 109 -2.47 32.30 -16.92
N ASP A 110 -3.28 32.81 -15.99
CA ASP A 110 -3.04 34.11 -15.31
C ASP A 110 -2.11 33.99 -14.08
N LEU A 111 -1.24 32.98 -14.06
CA LEU A 111 -0.34 32.74 -12.92
C LEU A 111 0.71 33.84 -12.83
N SER A 112 0.92 34.37 -11.62
CA SER A 112 1.91 35.42 -11.37
C SER A 112 3.35 34.91 -11.31
N VAL A 113 3.56 33.60 -11.33
CA VAL A 113 4.86 32.94 -11.25
C VAL A 113 5.35 32.52 -12.63
N ASP A 114 6.67 32.48 -12.82
CA ASP A 114 7.26 31.77 -13.95
C ASP A 114 7.05 30.26 -13.75
N LEU A 115 6.01 29.72 -14.41
CA LEU A 115 5.61 28.32 -14.26
C LEU A 115 6.71 27.36 -14.69
N GLN A 116 7.49 27.68 -15.72
CA GLN A 116 8.56 26.81 -16.21
C GLN A 116 9.65 26.67 -15.15
N SER A 117 10.15 27.80 -14.62
CA SER A 117 11.14 27.79 -13.53
C SER A 117 10.58 27.12 -12.27
N ALA A 118 9.31 27.37 -11.94
CA ALA A 118 8.68 26.72 -10.79
C ALA A 118 8.63 25.20 -10.96
N MET A 119 8.15 24.69 -12.11
CA MET A 119 8.03 23.25 -12.37
C MET A 119 9.38 22.55 -12.52
N TYR A 120 10.40 23.26 -13.00
CA TYR A 120 11.78 22.75 -13.03
C TYR A 120 12.23 22.26 -11.63
N THR A 121 11.89 23.00 -10.57
CA THR A 121 12.20 22.58 -9.19
C THR A 121 11.51 21.29 -8.76
N TRP A 122 10.42 20.88 -9.44
CA TRP A 122 9.69 19.64 -9.14
C TRP A 122 10.13 18.47 -10.01
N THR A 123 10.57 18.73 -11.25
CA THR A 123 10.93 17.69 -12.23
C THR A 123 12.40 17.27 -12.17
N HIS A 124 13.30 18.19 -11.80
CA HIS A 124 14.76 18.01 -11.91
C HIS A 124 15.49 17.63 -10.62
N GLN A 125 14.78 17.45 -9.50
CA GLN A 125 15.37 16.98 -8.26
C GLN A 125 14.54 15.85 -7.61
N PRO A 126 15.19 14.91 -6.90
CA PRO A 126 14.49 13.82 -6.22
C PRO A 126 13.89 14.31 -4.90
N GLY A 127 12.80 13.64 -4.47
CA GLY A 127 12.09 13.98 -3.24
C GLY A 127 11.16 15.19 -3.38
N TYR A 128 10.72 15.69 -2.23
CA TYR A 128 9.74 16.77 -2.08
C TYR A 128 9.97 17.53 -0.76
N PRO A 129 9.37 18.74 -0.59
CA PRO A 129 9.57 19.54 0.60
C PRO A 129 8.64 19.13 1.76
N LEU A 130 9.15 19.32 2.97
CA LEU A 130 8.36 19.51 4.18
C LEU A 130 8.18 21.01 4.42
N VAL A 131 6.94 21.45 4.59
CA VAL A 131 6.60 22.81 4.98
C VAL A 131 6.28 22.83 6.48
N THR A 132 7.05 23.54 7.30
CA THR A 132 6.75 23.69 8.74
C THR A 132 6.11 25.03 9.02
N VAL A 133 4.90 25.00 9.56
CA VAL A 133 4.15 26.16 10.04
C VAL A 133 4.57 26.48 11.46
N GLN A 134 4.96 27.73 11.71
CA GLN A 134 5.34 28.21 13.03
C GLN A 134 4.51 29.43 13.40
N ARG A 135 3.88 29.33 14.56
CA ARG A 135 3.20 30.42 15.23
C ARG A 135 4.11 31.12 16.22
N ASP A 136 4.29 32.44 16.08
CA ASP A 136 5.10 33.24 17.00
C ASP A 136 4.35 33.57 18.31
N ASN A 137 5.01 34.29 19.23
CA ASN A 137 4.42 34.66 20.52
C ASN A 137 3.23 35.64 20.42
N HIS A 138 3.05 36.32 19.27
CA HIS A 138 1.93 37.21 18.99
C HIS A 138 0.83 36.51 18.18
N GLY A 139 1.02 35.23 17.86
CA GLY A 139 0.11 34.43 17.07
C GLY A 139 0.28 34.55 15.56
N CYS A 140 1.31 35.26 15.10
CA CYS A 140 1.59 35.45 13.69
C CYS A 140 2.24 34.20 13.07
N ILE A 141 1.80 33.87 11.86
CA ILE A 141 2.13 32.63 11.18
C ILE A 141 3.24 32.86 10.17
N SER A 142 4.25 32.01 10.28
CA SER A 142 5.35 31.89 9.33
C SER A 142 5.48 30.44 8.87
N VAL A 143 6.10 30.25 7.71
CA VAL A 143 6.35 28.95 7.11
C VAL A 143 7.82 28.84 6.74
N ASN A 144 8.38 27.65 6.89
CA ASN A 144 9.68 27.31 6.33
C ASN A 144 9.59 26.06 5.48
N GLN A 145 10.52 25.91 4.53
CA GLN A 145 10.68 24.69 3.73
C GLN A 145 12.03 24.03 3.98
N GLU A 146 12.01 22.70 4.03
CA GLU A 146 13.21 21.86 4.00
C GLU A 146 12.94 20.61 3.16
N LYS A 147 13.98 19.97 2.62
CA LYS A 147 13.82 18.68 1.94
C LYS A 147 13.46 17.60 2.96
N TYR A 148 12.34 16.92 2.72
CA TYR A 148 11.87 15.88 3.64
C TYR A 148 12.87 14.72 3.74
N LEU A 149 13.19 14.30 4.97
CA LEU A 149 14.20 13.27 5.32
C LEU A 149 15.64 13.56 4.89
N ALA A 150 15.94 14.77 4.43
CA ALA A 150 17.30 15.20 4.09
C ALA A 150 17.53 16.66 4.48
N LYS A 151 17.36 16.99 5.77
CA LYS A 151 17.54 18.34 6.31
C LYS A 151 18.90 18.98 6.00
N ASP A 152 19.94 18.15 5.87
CA ASP A 152 21.30 18.62 5.57
C ASP A 152 21.47 19.06 4.09
N ASP A 153 20.52 18.73 3.21
CA ASP A 153 20.50 19.12 1.80
C ASP A 153 19.87 20.51 1.62
N THR A 154 20.58 21.55 2.08
CA THR A 154 20.10 22.93 2.07
C THR A 154 19.95 23.55 0.69
N ASN A 155 20.47 22.87 -0.35
CA ASN A 155 20.42 23.30 -1.75
C ASN A 155 19.15 22.83 -2.46
N ALA A 156 18.43 21.84 -1.92
CA ALA A 156 17.20 21.33 -2.52
C ALA A 156 16.00 22.09 -1.97
N ARG A 157 15.49 23.03 -2.77
CA ARG A 157 14.34 23.88 -2.46
C ARG A 157 13.39 23.90 -3.64
N TRP A 158 12.12 24.17 -3.37
CA TRP A 158 11.06 24.17 -4.37
C TRP A 158 10.39 25.53 -4.43
N THR A 159 9.84 25.86 -5.60
CA THR A 159 8.83 26.91 -5.70
C THR A 159 7.46 26.29 -5.42
N ILE A 160 6.95 26.52 -4.21
CA ILE A 160 5.80 25.80 -3.65
C ILE A 160 4.54 26.68 -3.71
N PRO A 161 3.46 26.22 -4.36
CA PRO A 161 2.16 26.87 -4.27
C PRO A 161 1.49 26.49 -2.94
N LEU A 162 1.56 27.40 -1.97
CA LEU A 162 0.90 27.25 -0.68
C LEU A 162 -0.56 27.68 -0.77
N THR A 163 -1.44 26.80 -0.31
CA THR A 163 -2.85 27.10 -0.05
C THR A 163 -3.12 26.91 1.43
N PHE A 164 -3.95 27.75 2.04
CA PHE A 164 -4.35 27.58 3.44
C PHE A 164 -5.77 28.09 3.68
N THR A 165 -6.33 27.69 4.83
CA THR A 165 -7.56 28.24 5.40
C THR A 165 -7.40 28.28 6.91
N THR A 166 -8.16 29.15 7.56
CA THR A 166 -8.22 29.23 9.02
C THR A 166 -9.56 28.73 9.54
N SER A 167 -9.63 28.50 10.85
CA SER A 167 -10.88 28.17 11.57
C SER A 167 -12.00 29.21 11.40
N SER A 168 -11.67 30.44 10.99
CA SER A 168 -12.66 31.51 10.76
C SER A 168 -13.17 31.58 9.32
N GLU A 169 -12.32 31.21 8.36
CA GLU A 169 -12.61 31.33 6.93
C GLU A 169 -13.27 30.07 6.35
N LEU A 170 -12.72 28.91 6.68
CA LEU A 170 -13.19 27.59 6.23
C LEU A 170 -13.35 27.45 4.70
N ASP A 171 -12.56 28.15 3.88
CA ASP A 171 -12.60 28.02 2.42
C ASP A 171 -11.73 26.87 1.91
N TYR A 172 -12.38 25.75 1.60
CA TYR A 172 -11.75 24.58 0.98
C TYR A 172 -11.95 24.50 -0.54
N HIS A 173 -12.67 25.44 -1.13
CA HIS A 173 -13.10 25.39 -2.53
C HIS A 173 -12.34 26.36 -3.42
N HIS A 174 -12.01 27.55 -2.93
CA HIS A 174 -11.29 28.57 -3.68
C HIS A 174 -10.14 29.18 -2.88
N PRO A 175 -9.24 28.36 -2.31
CA PRO A 175 -8.15 28.89 -1.49
C PRO A 175 -7.23 29.77 -2.33
N GLU A 176 -6.84 30.92 -1.77
CA GLU A 176 -5.82 31.77 -2.36
C GLU A 176 -4.48 31.01 -2.40
N THR A 177 -3.73 31.20 -3.49
CA THR A 177 -2.40 30.60 -3.65
C THR A 177 -1.32 31.65 -3.39
N ILE A 178 -0.46 31.37 -2.41
CA ILE A 178 0.74 32.15 -2.10
C ILE A 178 1.96 31.31 -2.48
N TRP A 179 2.96 31.92 -3.11
CA TRP A 179 4.14 31.22 -3.59
C TRP A 179 5.31 31.34 -2.63
N LEU A 180 5.76 30.24 -2.05
CA LEU A 180 7.04 30.15 -1.37
C LEU A 180 8.13 29.81 -2.39
N MET A 181 8.96 30.79 -2.74
CA MET A 181 9.94 30.68 -3.83
C MET A 181 11.14 29.82 -3.43
N GLU A 182 11.84 29.23 -4.42
CA GLU A 182 13.01 28.38 -4.16
C GLU A 182 14.16 29.10 -3.44
N ASP A 183 14.29 30.42 -3.61
CA ASP A 183 15.31 31.23 -2.93
C ASP A 183 14.92 31.59 -1.48
N GLN A 184 13.69 31.26 -1.08
CA GLN A 184 13.13 31.53 0.24
C GLN A 184 13.08 30.25 1.09
N GLU A 185 13.87 30.22 2.15
CA GLU A 185 13.78 29.18 3.19
C GLU A 185 12.60 29.43 4.13
N HIS A 186 12.26 30.70 4.36
CA HIS A 186 11.29 31.17 5.33
C HIS A 186 10.42 32.28 4.74
N MET A 187 9.15 32.32 5.09
CA MET A 187 8.18 33.34 4.69
C MET A 187 7.16 33.61 5.80
N GLU A 188 6.85 34.88 6.03
CA GLU A 188 5.69 35.28 6.84
C GLU A 188 4.42 35.22 5.99
N LEU A 189 3.36 34.55 6.46
CA LEU A 189 2.08 34.47 5.73
C LEU A 189 1.23 35.73 5.89
N GLY A 190 1.54 36.58 6.86
CA GLY A 190 0.76 37.79 7.15
C GLY A 190 -0.55 37.52 7.90
N GLU A 191 -0.76 36.29 8.36
CA GLU A 191 -1.91 35.87 9.18
C GLU A 191 -1.50 35.83 10.65
N CYS A 192 -2.31 36.38 11.55
CA CYS A 192 -2.08 36.27 13.00
C CYS A 192 -3.37 35.79 13.68
N LEU A 193 -3.27 34.66 14.37
CA LEU A 193 -4.41 33.91 14.91
C LEU A 193 -4.59 34.14 16.42
N GLU A 194 -5.81 33.97 16.92
CA GLU A 194 -6.09 33.87 18.35
C GLU A 194 -5.73 32.48 18.90
N PRO A 195 -5.45 32.31 20.21
CA PRO A 195 -4.91 31.07 20.78
C PRO A 195 -5.72 29.80 20.47
N GLU A 196 -7.03 29.95 20.31
CA GLU A 196 -8.00 28.90 20.02
C GLU A 196 -8.21 28.65 18.52
N ASP A 197 -7.66 29.49 17.65
CA ASP A 197 -7.82 29.38 16.19
C ASP A 197 -6.72 28.51 15.59
N TRP A 198 -7.08 27.76 14.54
CA TRP A 198 -6.15 26.93 13.77
C TRP A 198 -5.99 27.43 12.32
N ILE A 199 -4.86 27.06 11.72
CA ILE A 199 -4.58 27.17 10.28
C ILE A 199 -4.28 25.78 9.73
N ILE A 200 -4.78 25.49 8.53
CA ILE A 200 -4.46 24.27 7.78
C ILE A 200 -3.90 24.68 6.42
N LEU A 201 -2.74 24.12 6.07
CA LEU A 201 -2.13 24.28 4.75
C LEU A 201 -2.46 23.09 3.84
N ASN A 202 -2.15 23.26 2.55
CA ASN A 202 -2.31 22.26 1.51
C ASN A 202 -3.76 21.79 1.36
N ILE A 203 -4.63 22.76 1.08
CA ILE A 203 -6.07 22.56 0.96
C ILE A 203 -6.37 21.47 -0.08
N ARG A 204 -7.07 20.42 0.35
CA ARG A 204 -7.42 19.23 -0.44
C ARG A 204 -6.23 18.53 -1.11
N GLN A 205 -5.07 18.51 -0.45
CA GLN A 205 -3.81 17.94 -0.98
C GLN A 205 -3.52 18.47 -2.40
N SER A 206 -3.72 19.78 -2.61
CA SER A 206 -3.49 20.40 -3.92
C SER A 206 -2.02 20.32 -4.32
N GLY A 207 -1.10 20.49 -3.37
CA GLY A 207 0.33 20.43 -3.59
C GLY A 207 0.97 19.08 -3.24
N PHE A 208 2.15 18.83 -3.84
CA PHE A 208 2.96 17.63 -3.61
C PHE A 208 3.98 17.85 -2.48
N TYR A 209 3.52 18.16 -1.28
CA TYR A 209 4.36 18.42 -0.12
C TYR A 209 3.65 17.99 1.18
N ARG A 210 4.45 17.79 2.24
CA ARG A 210 3.95 17.51 3.59
C ARG A 210 3.92 18.77 4.43
N VAL A 211 3.06 18.79 5.45
CA VAL A 211 2.96 19.91 6.39
C VAL A 211 3.22 19.44 7.81
N ASN A 212 4.10 20.14 8.51
CA ASN A 212 4.22 20.05 9.96
C ASN A 212 3.75 21.36 10.60
N TYR A 213 3.21 21.27 11.80
CA TYR A 213 2.73 22.41 12.57
C TYR A 213 3.48 22.51 13.89
N ASP A 214 3.50 23.70 14.49
CA ASP A 214 3.98 23.87 15.84
C ASP A 214 3.07 23.15 16.88
N PRO A 215 3.57 22.89 18.10
CA PRO A 215 2.80 22.16 19.11
C PRO A 215 1.48 22.83 19.55
N VAL A 216 1.33 24.16 19.39
CA VAL A 216 0.08 24.84 19.70
C VAL A 216 -0.95 24.54 18.62
N THR A 217 -0.58 24.71 17.37
CA THR A 217 -1.46 24.47 16.22
C THR A 217 -1.92 23.00 16.17
N TRP A 218 -1.01 22.03 16.39
CA TRP A 218 -1.40 20.61 16.49
C TRP A 218 -2.43 20.33 17.58
N ARG A 219 -2.29 20.98 18.74
CA ARG A 219 -3.21 20.81 19.89
C ARG A 219 -4.59 21.38 19.59
N VAL A 220 -4.65 22.55 18.98
CA VAL A 220 -5.92 23.20 18.62
C VAL A 220 -6.65 22.40 17.54
N LEU A 221 -5.94 21.96 16.48
CA LEU A 221 -6.49 21.06 15.47
C LEU A 221 -7.04 19.76 16.07
N THR A 222 -6.29 19.15 16.99
CA THR A 222 -6.72 17.94 17.70
C THR A 222 -7.98 18.19 18.53
N HIS A 223 -8.04 19.32 19.23
CA HIS A 223 -9.21 19.69 20.03
C HIS A 223 -10.45 19.88 19.15
N ASP A 224 -10.30 20.59 18.03
CA ASP A 224 -11.38 20.89 17.10
C ASP A 224 -11.99 19.61 16.50
N LEU A 225 -11.14 18.73 15.95
CA LEU A 225 -11.57 17.45 15.39
C LEU A 225 -12.30 16.56 16.41
N GLN A 226 -11.89 16.61 17.68
CA GLN A 226 -12.49 15.80 18.73
C GLN A 226 -13.77 16.38 19.31
N ASN A 227 -13.91 17.72 19.38
CA ASN A 227 -14.95 18.37 20.20
C ASN A 227 -15.87 19.32 19.41
N CYS A 228 -15.46 19.80 18.24
CA CYS A 228 -16.22 20.72 17.38
C CYS A 228 -16.95 19.98 16.25
N ASP A 229 -17.51 20.72 15.29
CA ASP A 229 -18.17 20.16 14.12
C ASP A 229 -17.11 19.55 13.19
N LEU A 230 -17.20 18.24 12.91
CA LEU A 230 -16.22 17.55 12.08
C LEU A 230 -16.24 18.06 10.62
N SER A 231 -17.32 18.73 10.21
CA SER A 231 -17.43 19.34 8.89
C SER A 231 -16.64 20.64 8.74
N ASP A 232 -16.16 21.24 9.83
CA ASP A 232 -15.31 22.44 9.79
C ASP A 232 -13.99 22.15 9.07
N ILE A 233 -13.45 20.93 9.17
CA ILE A 233 -12.25 20.52 8.45
C ILE A 233 -12.62 19.53 7.34
N HIS A 234 -12.31 19.87 6.09
CA HIS A 234 -12.61 19.02 4.93
C HIS A 234 -12.01 17.61 5.04
N PRO A 235 -12.71 16.52 4.63
CA PRO A 235 -12.26 15.14 4.81
C PRO A 235 -10.86 14.84 4.25
N VAL A 236 -10.50 15.43 3.11
CA VAL A 236 -9.15 15.30 2.54
C VAL A 236 -8.07 15.88 3.45
N ASN A 237 -8.34 17.02 4.10
CA ASN A 237 -7.41 17.63 5.03
C ASN A 237 -7.35 16.85 6.35
N ARG A 238 -8.47 16.28 6.82
CA ARG A 238 -8.47 15.34 7.96
C ARG A 238 -7.61 14.10 7.70
N ALA A 239 -7.69 13.55 6.48
CA ALA A 239 -6.83 12.46 6.04
C ALA A 239 -5.35 12.88 5.98
N LEU A 240 -5.06 14.08 5.45
CA LEU A 240 -3.70 14.61 5.42
C LEU A 240 -3.11 14.82 6.81
N LEU A 241 -3.88 15.35 7.76
CA LEU A 241 -3.43 15.52 9.15
C LEU A 241 -3.04 14.17 9.80
N LEU A 242 -3.81 13.11 9.55
CA LEU A 242 -3.45 11.76 9.99
C LEU A 242 -2.18 11.27 9.28
N LEU A 243 -2.12 11.41 7.95
CA LEU A 243 -1.00 10.94 7.15
C LEU A 243 0.32 11.60 7.57
N ASP A 244 0.31 12.93 7.68
CA ASP A 244 1.49 13.70 8.06
C ASP A 244 1.86 13.46 9.51
N SER A 245 0.91 13.44 10.46
CA SER A 245 1.25 13.23 11.87
C SER A 245 1.93 11.87 12.13
N PHE A 246 1.43 10.77 11.56
CA PHE A 246 2.06 9.46 11.72
C PHE A 246 3.40 9.34 10.99
N ASP A 247 3.51 9.86 9.76
CA ASP A 247 4.77 9.78 9.00
C ASP A 247 5.86 10.69 9.61
N LEU A 248 5.49 11.89 10.09
CA LEU A 248 6.38 12.77 10.82
C LEU A 248 6.82 12.16 12.15
N ALA A 249 5.91 11.47 12.86
CA ALA A 249 6.25 10.76 14.09
C ALA A 249 7.22 9.60 13.84
N ARG A 250 6.98 8.82 12.78
CA ARG A 250 7.87 7.75 12.32
C ARG A 250 9.29 8.25 12.05
N ASN A 251 9.41 9.45 11.51
CA ASN A 251 10.68 10.06 11.15
C ASN A 251 11.21 11.07 12.19
N LYS A 252 10.64 11.09 13.41
CA LYS A 252 11.08 11.90 14.56
C LYS A 252 10.97 13.42 14.38
N TYR A 253 10.12 13.87 13.46
CA TYR A 253 9.72 15.28 13.32
C TYR A 253 8.59 15.65 14.29
N LEU A 254 7.85 14.65 14.75
CA LEU A 254 6.74 14.77 15.69
C LEU A 254 6.85 13.66 16.76
N ASP A 255 6.26 13.85 17.93
CA ASP A 255 6.14 12.77 18.91
C ASP A 255 4.88 11.93 18.60
N TYR A 256 4.98 10.60 18.71
CA TYR A 256 3.85 9.70 18.46
C TYR A 256 2.62 10.03 19.31
N SER A 257 2.78 10.61 20.52
CA SER A 257 1.66 11.05 21.34
C SER A 257 0.73 12.03 20.62
N VAL A 258 1.27 12.92 19.78
CA VAL A 258 0.46 13.86 18.99
C VAL A 258 -0.37 13.11 17.94
N ALA A 259 0.25 12.18 17.22
CA ALA A 259 -0.43 11.39 16.18
C ALA A 259 -1.54 10.50 16.77
N PHE A 260 -1.27 9.82 17.89
CA PHE A 260 -2.28 9.02 18.59
C PHE A 260 -3.39 9.88 19.20
N GLN A 261 -3.08 11.01 19.83
CA GLN A 261 -4.10 11.92 20.34
C GLN A 261 -4.99 12.44 19.21
N LEU A 262 -4.41 12.87 18.09
CA LEU A 262 -5.16 13.26 16.90
C LEU A 262 -6.10 12.14 16.46
N ALA A 263 -5.59 10.92 16.27
CA ALA A 263 -6.35 9.78 15.77
C ALA A 263 -7.60 9.40 16.59
N ARG A 264 -7.74 9.86 17.84
CA ARG A 264 -8.96 9.64 18.65
C ARG A 264 -10.23 10.19 18.01
N TYR A 265 -10.14 11.24 17.18
CA TYR A 265 -11.32 11.79 16.51
C TYR A 265 -11.97 10.76 15.57
N LEU A 266 -11.23 9.72 15.14
CA LEU A 266 -11.75 8.64 14.27
C LEU A 266 -12.97 7.94 14.86
N THR A 267 -13.16 7.96 16.18
CA THR A 267 -14.39 7.49 16.84
C THR A 267 -15.66 8.18 16.32
N ARG A 268 -15.54 9.37 15.72
CA ARG A 268 -16.62 10.17 15.11
C ARG A 268 -16.56 10.20 13.57
N GLU A 269 -15.53 9.65 12.96
CA GLU A 269 -15.27 9.76 11.52
C GLU A 269 -16.07 8.74 10.72
N THR A 270 -16.57 9.16 9.55
CA THR A 270 -17.43 8.35 8.67
C THR A 270 -17.04 8.43 7.19
N GLU A 271 -16.04 9.24 6.84
CA GLU A 271 -15.57 9.43 5.47
C GLU A 271 -14.48 8.42 5.08
N TYR A 272 -14.44 8.06 3.79
CA TYR A 272 -13.57 6.99 3.28
C TYR A 272 -12.08 7.30 3.47
N LEU A 273 -11.64 8.49 3.07
CA LEU A 273 -10.21 8.80 2.94
C LEU A 273 -9.48 8.93 4.28
N PRO A 274 -10.03 9.58 5.33
CA PRO A 274 -9.43 9.55 6.67
C PRO A 274 -9.27 8.12 7.22
N TRP A 275 -10.28 7.27 7.03
CA TRP A 275 -10.22 5.87 7.43
C TRP A 275 -9.19 5.08 6.63
N TYR A 276 -9.08 5.32 5.32
CA TYR A 276 -8.04 4.70 4.49
C TYR A 276 -6.65 4.97 5.08
N VAL A 277 -6.33 6.24 5.35
CA VAL A 277 -5.03 6.62 5.94
C VAL A 277 -4.84 5.99 7.32
N ALA A 278 -5.83 6.09 8.21
CA ALA A 278 -5.75 5.53 9.55
C ALA A 278 -5.46 4.02 9.55
N ILE A 279 -6.14 3.27 8.67
CA ILE A 279 -5.96 1.83 8.55
C ILE A 279 -4.55 1.51 8.07
N GLN A 280 -4.00 2.24 7.10
CA GLN A 280 -2.64 2.01 6.62
C GLN A 280 -1.61 2.24 7.72
N GLU A 281 -1.70 3.37 8.43
CA GLU A 281 -0.75 3.74 9.50
C GLU A 281 -0.83 2.78 10.70
N LEU A 282 -2.04 2.44 11.16
CA LEU A 282 -2.24 1.51 12.27
C LEU A 282 -1.84 0.07 11.89
N SER A 283 -2.10 -0.35 10.65
CA SER A 283 -1.69 -1.67 10.16
C SER A 283 -0.18 -1.79 10.06
N TRP A 284 0.50 -0.73 9.62
CA TRP A 284 1.96 -0.66 9.56
C TRP A 284 2.59 -0.75 10.96
N LEU A 285 2.07 0.00 11.93
CA LEU A 285 2.52 -0.09 13.32
C LEU A 285 2.28 -1.49 13.90
N ARG A 286 1.07 -2.03 13.67
CA ARG A 286 0.68 -3.36 14.15
C ARG A 286 1.60 -4.44 13.63
N SER A 287 1.90 -4.45 12.33
CA SER A 287 2.76 -5.47 11.74
C SER A 287 4.17 -5.42 12.34
N ARG A 288 4.71 -4.22 12.58
CA ARG A 288 6.05 -4.02 13.15
C ARG A 288 6.11 -4.43 14.62
N LEU A 289 5.01 -4.22 15.35
CA LEU A 289 4.94 -4.41 16.79
C LEU A 289 4.37 -5.77 17.18
N HIS A 290 4.00 -6.64 16.23
CA HIS A 290 3.30 -7.91 16.49
C HIS A 290 3.95 -8.79 17.56
N ASN A 291 5.28 -8.86 17.59
CA ASN A 291 6.03 -9.69 18.54
C ASN A 291 6.49 -8.91 19.80
N THR A 292 5.88 -7.76 20.08
CA THR A 292 6.22 -6.92 21.25
C THR A 292 5.07 -6.85 22.25
N ASP A 293 5.36 -6.38 23.45
CA ASP A 293 4.37 -6.08 24.51
C ASP A 293 3.38 -4.97 24.11
N ILE A 294 3.71 -4.17 23.09
CA ILE A 294 2.91 -3.04 22.60
C ILE A 294 1.77 -3.49 21.68
N PHE A 295 1.84 -4.69 21.10
CA PHE A 295 0.86 -5.19 20.12
C PHE A 295 -0.58 -5.17 20.66
N LEU A 296 -0.80 -5.74 21.85
CA LEU A 296 -2.14 -5.83 22.43
C LEU A 296 -2.73 -4.47 22.80
N PRO A 297 -2.00 -3.53 23.45
CA PRO A 297 -2.43 -2.14 23.59
C PRO A 297 -2.83 -1.48 22.27
N LEU A 298 -2.01 -1.60 21.23
CA LEU A 298 -2.30 -1.02 19.91
C LEU A 298 -3.56 -1.64 19.27
N GLN A 299 -3.74 -2.95 19.38
CA GLN A 299 -4.93 -3.63 18.88
C GLN A 299 -6.20 -3.14 19.59
N ARG A 300 -6.16 -2.98 20.92
CA ARG A 300 -7.30 -2.44 21.71
C ARG A 300 -7.61 -1.00 21.35
N TYR A 301 -6.57 -0.16 21.24
CA TYR A 301 -6.72 1.22 20.80
C TYR A 301 -7.42 1.28 19.43
N SER A 302 -6.93 0.48 18.47
CA SER A 302 -7.50 0.40 17.12
C SER A 302 -8.94 -0.11 17.09
N LEU A 303 -9.28 -1.09 17.95
CA LEU A 303 -10.65 -1.58 18.11
C LEU A 303 -11.60 -0.49 18.62
N ASN A 304 -11.17 0.31 19.62
CA ASN A 304 -11.96 1.42 20.13
C ASN A 304 -12.26 2.45 19.03
N LEU A 305 -11.25 2.82 18.24
CA LEU A 305 -11.44 3.76 17.14
C LEU A 305 -12.50 3.29 16.14
N VAL A 306 -12.43 2.02 15.71
CA VAL A 306 -13.30 1.49 14.64
C VAL A 306 -14.70 1.10 15.12
N GLU A 307 -14.90 0.91 16.44
CA GLU A 307 -16.15 0.40 17.01
C GLU A 307 -17.39 1.12 16.49
N ASN A 308 -17.42 2.45 16.58
CA ASN A 308 -18.58 3.23 16.17
C ASN A 308 -18.86 3.08 14.67
N MET A 309 -17.85 3.24 13.82
CA MET A 309 -18.01 3.13 12.37
C MET A 309 -18.44 1.72 11.97
N PHE A 310 -17.79 0.69 12.53
CA PHE A 310 -18.14 -0.69 12.25
C PHE A 310 -19.57 -0.99 12.69
N SER A 311 -20.01 -0.53 13.88
CA SER A 311 -21.37 -0.77 14.39
C SER A 311 -22.48 -0.34 13.42
N GLN A 312 -22.23 0.71 12.63
CA GLN A 312 -23.16 1.29 11.66
C GLN A 312 -23.12 0.58 10.29
N ILE A 313 -22.06 -0.18 10.00
CA ILE A 313 -21.89 -0.87 8.73
C ILE A 313 -22.60 -2.23 8.73
N ALA A 314 -23.41 -2.47 7.69
CA ALA A 314 -24.00 -3.76 7.40
C ALA A 314 -23.03 -4.64 6.60
N ILE A 315 -22.83 -5.89 7.04
CA ILE A 315 -22.00 -6.90 6.35
C ILE A 315 -22.75 -7.59 5.18
N SER A 316 -24.07 -7.42 5.10
CA SER A 316 -24.92 -7.92 4.01
C SER A 316 -25.69 -6.80 3.32
N GLY A 317 -26.20 -7.07 2.12
CA GLY A 317 -26.97 -6.11 1.32
C GLY A 317 -26.12 -5.15 0.47
N GLU A 318 -26.77 -4.17 -0.14
CA GLU A 318 -26.15 -3.14 -0.98
C GLU A 318 -25.56 -2.00 -0.14
N ALA A 319 -24.38 -1.48 -0.52
CA ALA A 319 -23.70 -0.40 0.21
C ALA A 319 -24.08 1.01 -0.29
N GLY A 320 -24.84 1.13 -1.39
CA GLY A 320 -25.31 2.42 -1.90
C GLY A 320 -24.38 3.15 -2.88
N GLY A 321 -23.35 2.48 -3.41
CA GLY A 321 -22.47 3.00 -4.47
C GLY A 321 -21.05 2.44 -4.42
N GLN A 322 -20.26 2.66 -5.48
CA GLN A 322 -18.91 2.07 -5.61
C GLN A 322 -17.94 2.51 -4.50
N LEU A 323 -17.96 3.80 -4.12
CA LEU A 323 -17.14 4.33 -3.03
C LEU A 323 -17.60 3.78 -1.68
N GLN A 324 -18.90 3.63 -1.47
CA GLN A 324 -19.46 3.06 -0.24
C GLN A 324 -19.16 1.56 -0.12
N GLU A 325 -19.16 0.81 -1.22
CA GLU A 325 -18.69 -0.58 -1.23
C GLU A 325 -17.21 -0.67 -0.84
N LEU A 326 -16.39 0.20 -1.42
CA LEU A 326 -14.97 0.30 -1.08
C LEU A 326 -14.76 0.63 0.41
N HIS A 327 -15.51 1.61 0.92
CA HIS A 327 -15.47 2.00 2.33
C HIS A 327 -15.97 0.87 3.24
N ARG A 328 -17.08 0.22 2.91
CA ARG A 328 -17.57 -0.93 3.67
C ARG A 328 -16.50 -2.01 3.77
N LYS A 329 -15.89 -2.35 2.64
CA LYS A 329 -14.84 -3.35 2.59
C LYS A 329 -13.66 -3.00 3.50
N GLN A 330 -13.12 -1.77 3.42
CA GLN A 330 -11.96 -1.40 4.24
C GLN A 330 -12.25 -1.52 5.74
N ILE A 331 -13.44 -1.08 6.20
CA ILE A 331 -13.78 -1.10 7.62
C ILE A 331 -14.06 -2.52 8.09
N VAL A 332 -14.80 -3.32 7.31
CA VAL A 332 -15.07 -4.72 7.64
C VAL A 332 -13.75 -5.49 7.69
N GLU A 333 -12.87 -5.32 6.70
CA GLU A 333 -11.57 -5.98 6.67
C GLU A 333 -10.71 -5.60 7.87
N PHE A 334 -10.63 -4.31 8.21
CA PHE A 334 -9.88 -3.85 9.37
C PHE A 334 -10.45 -4.40 10.69
N ALA A 335 -11.77 -4.33 10.90
CA ALA A 335 -12.42 -4.87 12.09
C ALA A 335 -12.21 -6.40 12.22
N CYS A 336 -12.28 -7.13 11.11
CA CYS A 336 -12.02 -8.57 11.07
C CYS A 336 -10.55 -8.90 11.34
N TRP A 337 -9.61 -8.12 10.82
CA TRP A 337 -8.18 -8.26 11.13
C TRP A 337 -7.90 -7.99 12.61
N LEU A 338 -8.58 -7.02 13.22
CA LEU A 338 -8.51 -6.74 14.65
C LEU A 338 -9.23 -7.77 15.52
N ARG A 339 -9.85 -8.80 14.92
CA ARG A 339 -10.65 -9.84 15.58
C ARG A 339 -11.82 -9.29 16.38
N HIS A 340 -12.49 -8.27 15.83
CA HIS A 340 -13.70 -7.72 16.44
C HIS A 340 -14.74 -8.84 16.66
N PRO A 341 -15.34 -8.99 17.87
CA PRO A 341 -16.21 -10.12 18.20
C PRO A 341 -17.38 -10.33 17.23
N ARG A 342 -18.06 -9.25 16.81
CA ARG A 342 -19.11 -9.31 15.79
C ARG A 342 -18.61 -9.84 14.44
N CYS A 343 -17.44 -9.39 13.95
CA CYS A 343 -16.91 -9.93 12.69
C CYS A 343 -16.61 -11.44 12.84
N VAL A 344 -15.89 -11.83 13.88
CA VAL A 344 -15.51 -13.25 14.08
C VAL A 344 -16.75 -14.14 14.09
N LYS A 345 -17.79 -13.72 14.81
CA LYS A 345 -19.06 -14.45 14.86
C LYS A 345 -19.74 -14.52 13.48
N GLU A 346 -19.92 -13.40 12.80
CA GLU A 346 -20.60 -13.39 11.51
C GLU A 346 -19.83 -14.16 10.43
N ALA A 347 -18.50 -14.05 10.41
CA ALA A 347 -17.64 -14.79 9.50
C ALA A 347 -17.75 -16.30 9.71
N THR A 348 -17.64 -16.76 10.97
CA THR A 348 -17.74 -18.18 11.31
C THR A 348 -19.14 -18.74 11.05
N ASP A 349 -20.20 -18.05 11.50
CA ASP A 349 -21.59 -18.43 11.23
C ASP A 349 -21.85 -18.54 9.72
N THR A 350 -21.38 -17.57 8.94
CA THR A 350 -21.50 -17.57 7.47
C THR A 350 -20.81 -18.78 6.84
N ALA A 351 -19.58 -19.09 7.26
CA ALA A 351 -18.86 -20.25 6.74
C ALA A 351 -19.57 -21.57 7.06
N TYR A 352 -20.07 -21.75 8.28
CA TYR A 352 -20.81 -22.95 8.67
C TYR A 352 -22.14 -23.12 7.94
N LEU A 353 -22.85 -22.01 7.65
CA LEU A 353 -24.05 -22.03 6.83
C LEU A 353 -23.73 -22.47 5.39
N LEU A 354 -22.67 -21.92 4.79
CA LEU A 354 -22.21 -22.33 3.45
C LEU A 354 -21.82 -23.82 3.42
N MET A 355 -21.09 -24.31 4.43
CA MET A 355 -20.73 -25.73 4.58
C MET A 355 -21.96 -26.65 4.65
N SER A 356 -23.05 -26.15 5.24
CA SER A 356 -24.32 -26.87 5.37
C SER A 356 -25.18 -26.84 4.10
N GLY A 357 -24.69 -26.22 3.02
CA GLY A 357 -25.42 -26.06 1.76
C GLY A 357 -26.48 -24.96 1.78
N VAL A 358 -26.49 -24.11 2.81
CA VAL A 358 -27.39 -22.95 2.87
C VAL A 358 -26.86 -21.88 1.93
N HIS A 359 -27.75 -21.33 1.09
CA HIS A 359 -27.42 -20.19 0.25
C HIS A 359 -27.38 -18.93 1.11
N VAL A 360 -26.17 -18.38 1.31
CA VAL A 360 -25.96 -17.09 1.97
C VAL A 360 -25.52 -16.09 0.91
N GLU A 361 -26.28 -15.00 0.79
CA GLU A 361 -25.92 -13.90 -0.08
C GLU A 361 -24.84 -13.05 0.60
N ILE A 362 -23.62 -13.12 0.07
CA ILE A 362 -22.47 -12.36 0.57
C ILE A 362 -22.04 -11.41 -0.55
N PRO A 363 -21.90 -10.10 -0.27
CA PRO A 363 -21.33 -9.19 -1.23
C PRO A 363 -19.97 -9.67 -1.75
N LEU A 364 -19.75 -9.55 -3.06
CA LEU A 364 -18.59 -10.14 -3.74
C LEU A 364 -17.25 -9.61 -3.17
N ASP A 365 -17.25 -8.34 -2.78
CA ASP A 365 -16.16 -7.61 -2.14
C ASP A 365 -15.83 -8.13 -0.74
N LEU A 366 -16.84 -8.58 0.02
CA LEU A 366 -16.70 -9.05 1.40
C LEU A 366 -16.46 -10.55 1.53
N LYS A 367 -16.80 -11.35 0.51
CA LYS A 367 -16.59 -12.80 0.52
C LYS A 367 -15.15 -13.22 0.88
N PRO A 368 -14.08 -12.69 0.26
CA PRO A 368 -12.71 -13.04 0.68
C PRO A 368 -12.41 -12.66 2.13
N VAL A 369 -12.91 -11.51 2.60
CA VAL A 369 -12.69 -11.00 3.96
C VAL A 369 -13.31 -11.92 5.01
N LEU A 370 -14.59 -12.27 4.83
CA LEU A 370 -15.31 -13.14 5.76
C LEU A 370 -14.75 -14.57 5.75
N LEU A 371 -14.41 -15.12 4.58
CA LEU A 371 -13.80 -16.45 4.51
C LEU A 371 -12.41 -16.48 5.17
N CYS A 372 -11.60 -15.43 4.99
CA CYS A 372 -10.32 -15.28 5.66
C CYS A 372 -10.49 -15.23 7.19
N ALA A 373 -11.43 -14.44 7.70
CA ALA A 373 -11.73 -14.38 9.13
C ALA A 373 -12.24 -15.74 9.66
N ALA A 374 -13.11 -16.43 8.91
CA ALA A 374 -13.61 -17.74 9.30
C ALA A 374 -12.52 -18.83 9.31
N VAL A 375 -11.57 -18.79 8.37
CA VAL A 375 -10.42 -19.70 8.36
C VAL A 375 -9.45 -19.40 9.51
N ARG A 376 -9.31 -18.14 9.89
CA ARG A 376 -8.42 -17.71 10.98
C ARG A 376 -8.95 -18.10 12.35
N ASP A 377 -10.24 -17.83 12.59
CA ASP A 377 -10.83 -17.91 13.93
C ASP A 377 -11.79 -19.11 14.10
N GLY A 378 -12.09 -19.83 13.02
CA GLY A 378 -12.90 -21.06 13.03
C GLY A 378 -12.06 -22.33 13.19
N GLN A 379 -12.73 -23.48 13.04
CA GLN A 379 -12.08 -24.79 13.08
C GLN A 379 -11.41 -25.15 11.76
N ASP A 380 -10.42 -26.05 11.79
CA ASP A 380 -9.67 -26.52 10.60
C ASP A 380 -10.57 -27.09 9.49
N GLU A 381 -11.79 -27.54 9.82
CA GLU A 381 -12.80 -27.99 8.84
C GLU A 381 -13.20 -26.88 7.85
N VAL A 382 -13.24 -25.62 8.31
CA VAL A 382 -13.52 -24.45 7.46
C VAL A 382 -12.43 -24.30 6.39
N TRP A 383 -11.16 -24.50 6.76
CA TRP A 383 -10.05 -24.45 5.82
C TRP A 383 -10.18 -25.52 4.72
N HIS A 384 -10.55 -26.74 5.10
CA HIS A 384 -10.75 -27.84 4.14
C HIS A 384 -11.95 -27.60 3.23
N PHE A 385 -13.01 -26.99 3.74
CA PHE A 385 -14.14 -26.53 2.94
C PHE A 385 -13.71 -25.49 1.91
N VAL A 386 -12.98 -24.45 2.33
CA VAL A 386 -12.46 -23.41 1.42
C VAL A 386 -11.54 -24.01 0.34
N LEU A 387 -10.71 -24.99 0.69
CA LEU A 387 -9.86 -25.69 -0.28
C LEU A 387 -10.68 -26.42 -1.35
N LYS A 388 -11.77 -27.08 -0.95
CA LYS A 388 -12.69 -27.75 -1.88
C LYS A 388 -13.39 -26.74 -2.81
N GLU A 389 -13.81 -25.60 -2.28
CA GLU A 389 -14.39 -24.51 -3.08
C GLU A 389 -13.38 -23.98 -4.11
N TYR A 390 -12.12 -23.76 -3.72
CA TYR A 390 -11.04 -23.37 -4.65
C TYR A 390 -10.89 -24.38 -5.81
N GLN A 391 -10.89 -25.69 -5.51
CA GLN A 391 -10.67 -26.73 -6.51
C GLN A 391 -11.79 -26.82 -7.54
N THR A 392 -13.01 -26.48 -7.15
CA THR A 392 -14.22 -26.54 -7.99
C THR A 392 -14.55 -25.21 -8.68
N ALA A 393 -14.01 -24.10 -8.18
CA ALA A 393 -14.26 -22.77 -8.73
C ALA A 393 -13.67 -22.55 -10.14
N ALA A 394 -14.33 -21.64 -10.87
CA ALA A 394 -13.80 -21.04 -12.09
C ALA A 394 -12.51 -20.27 -11.80
N GLU A 395 -11.62 -20.20 -12.79
CA GLU A 395 -10.27 -19.63 -12.62
C GLU A 395 -10.28 -18.17 -12.14
N ASN A 396 -11.17 -17.35 -12.69
CA ASN A 396 -11.36 -15.95 -12.29
C ASN A 396 -11.91 -15.77 -10.86
N GLU A 397 -12.49 -16.81 -10.27
CA GLU A 397 -13.09 -16.78 -8.93
C GLU A 397 -12.18 -17.39 -7.85
N ARG A 398 -11.06 -18.02 -8.23
CA ARG A 398 -10.20 -18.76 -7.29
C ARG A 398 -9.44 -17.89 -6.30
N TRP A 399 -9.09 -16.67 -6.68
CA TRP A 399 -8.24 -15.77 -5.88
C TRP A 399 -8.81 -15.53 -4.48
N LYS A 400 -10.14 -15.38 -4.33
CA LYS A 400 -10.79 -15.15 -3.03
C LYS A 400 -10.60 -16.30 -2.05
N TYR A 401 -10.50 -17.52 -2.56
CA TYR A 401 -10.24 -18.70 -1.75
C TYR A 401 -8.76 -18.83 -1.40
N LEU A 402 -7.84 -18.42 -2.28
CA LEU A 402 -6.41 -18.35 -1.95
C LEU A 402 -6.14 -17.36 -0.81
N VAL A 403 -6.76 -16.18 -0.87
CA VAL A 403 -6.73 -15.19 0.23
C VAL A 403 -7.20 -15.84 1.53
N ALA A 404 -8.35 -16.52 1.51
CA ALA A 404 -8.90 -17.14 2.70
C ALA A 404 -8.03 -18.28 3.26
N LEU A 405 -7.50 -19.16 2.40
CA LEU A 405 -6.63 -20.27 2.81
C LEU A 405 -5.36 -19.77 3.53
N ALA A 406 -4.79 -18.66 3.06
CA ALA A 406 -3.61 -18.06 3.65
C ALA A 406 -3.85 -17.59 5.09
N CYS A 407 -5.07 -17.28 5.50
CA CYS A 407 -5.39 -16.75 6.83
C CYS A 407 -5.37 -17.78 7.97
N THR A 408 -5.00 -19.03 7.69
CA THR A 408 -4.94 -20.08 8.72
C THR A 408 -3.93 -19.75 9.82
N THR A 409 -4.33 -19.96 11.08
CA THR A 409 -3.43 -19.88 12.24
C THR A 409 -2.82 -21.23 12.61
N ASN A 410 -3.23 -22.32 11.92
CA ASN A 410 -2.68 -23.65 12.15
C ASN A 410 -1.32 -23.76 11.42
N GLY A 411 -0.24 -23.89 12.21
CA GLY A 411 1.12 -23.97 11.68
C GLY A 411 1.37 -25.14 10.72
N GLU A 412 0.68 -26.27 10.89
CA GLU A 412 0.80 -27.42 9.99
C GLU A 412 0.15 -27.13 8.63
N LEU A 413 -1.04 -26.51 8.63
CA LEU A 413 -1.73 -26.09 7.41
C LEU A 413 -0.97 -24.99 6.68
N MET A 414 -0.40 -24.03 7.42
CA MET A 414 0.47 -22.99 6.85
C MET A 414 1.73 -23.59 6.20
N HIS A 415 2.40 -24.52 6.88
CA HIS A 415 3.56 -25.21 6.33
C HIS A 415 3.20 -26.04 5.09
N ARG A 416 2.03 -26.68 5.09
CA ARG A 416 1.49 -27.37 3.91
C ARG A 416 1.28 -26.40 2.73
N LEU A 417 0.66 -25.24 2.97
CA LEU A 417 0.46 -24.22 1.94
C LEU A 417 1.78 -23.74 1.32
N LEU A 418 2.76 -23.41 2.16
CA LEU A 418 4.08 -22.98 1.70
C LEU A 418 4.81 -24.06 0.89
N LYS A 419 4.69 -25.33 1.30
CA LYS A 419 5.20 -26.47 0.51
C LYS A 419 4.51 -26.56 -0.84
N ASP A 420 3.19 -26.39 -0.88
CA ASP A 420 2.40 -26.45 -2.10
C ASP A 420 2.71 -25.27 -3.03
N VAL A 421 3.05 -24.08 -2.53
CA VAL A 421 3.55 -22.95 -3.34
C VAL A 421 4.80 -23.36 -4.11
N ALA A 422 5.74 -24.03 -3.44
CA ALA A 422 7.05 -24.40 -3.99
C ALA A 422 7.06 -25.69 -4.85
N ASP A 423 5.95 -26.47 -4.88
CA ASP A 423 5.86 -27.72 -5.64
C ASP A 423 5.06 -27.53 -6.95
N PRO A 424 5.69 -27.54 -8.14
CA PRO A 424 5.02 -27.36 -9.43
C PRO A 424 3.84 -28.32 -9.70
N ASN A 425 3.75 -29.44 -8.97
CA ASN A 425 2.67 -30.43 -9.10
C ASN A 425 1.57 -30.30 -8.03
N SER A 426 1.60 -29.24 -7.23
CA SER A 426 0.62 -29.01 -6.17
C SER A 426 -0.78 -28.67 -6.71
N PHE A 427 -1.74 -28.49 -5.78
CA PHE A 427 -3.11 -28.11 -6.11
C PHE A 427 -3.24 -26.71 -6.74
N VAL A 428 -2.22 -25.86 -6.59
CA VAL A 428 -2.18 -24.50 -7.15
C VAL A 428 -1.74 -24.57 -8.60
N LYS A 429 -2.58 -24.14 -9.53
CA LYS A 429 -2.45 -24.56 -10.94
C LYS A 429 -1.49 -23.69 -11.74
N SER A 430 -1.42 -22.39 -11.48
CA SER A 430 -0.59 -21.46 -12.23
C SER A 430 0.54 -20.84 -11.38
N SER A 431 1.62 -20.42 -12.03
CA SER A 431 2.70 -19.68 -11.37
C SER A 431 2.20 -18.35 -10.77
N GLU A 432 1.21 -17.71 -11.40
CA GLU A 432 0.57 -16.49 -10.90
C GLU A 432 -0.21 -16.76 -9.61
N GLU A 433 -1.01 -17.84 -9.55
CA GLU A 433 -1.73 -18.22 -8.33
C GLU A 433 -0.78 -18.54 -7.17
N ARG A 434 0.41 -19.09 -7.46
CA ARG A 434 1.44 -19.39 -6.45
C ARG A 434 2.07 -18.13 -5.88
N LEU A 435 2.41 -17.16 -6.72
CA LEU A 435 2.93 -15.86 -6.29
C LEU A 435 1.87 -15.10 -5.48
N ASN A 436 0.61 -15.12 -5.92
CA ASN A 436 -0.50 -14.54 -5.17
C ASN A 436 -0.66 -15.21 -3.80
N LEU A 437 -0.65 -16.55 -3.73
CA LEU A 437 -0.73 -17.25 -2.45
C LEU A 437 0.46 -16.93 -1.54
N LEU A 438 1.69 -16.86 -2.08
CA LEU A 438 2.86 -16.46 -1.32
C LEU A 438 2.72 -15.05 -0.75
N PHE A 439 2.22 -14.11 -1.55
CA PHE A 439 1.93 -12.74 -1.13
C PHE A 439 0.88 -12.69 0.00
N GLU A 440 -0.23 -13.43 -0.13
CA GLU A 440 -1.26 -13.49 0.91
C GLU A 440 -0.77 -14.15 2.21
N VAL A 441 0.13 -15.14 2.09
CA VAL A 441 0.81 -15.71 3.25
C VAL A 441 1.68 -14.67 3.91
N GLY A 442 2.46 -13.88 3.16
CA GLY A 442 3.36 -12.84 3.70
C GLY A 442 2.66 -11.75 4.51
N LYS A 443 1.39 -11.49 4.21
CA LYS A 443 0.55 -10.59 5.01
C LYS A 443 0.25 -11.11 6.42
N GLN A 444 0.21 -12.42 6.65
CA GLN A 444 -0.16 -12.97 7.95
C GLN A 444 0.92 -12.78 9.02
N ASP A 445 0.52 -12.48 10.25
CA ASP A 445 1.45 -12.06 11.31
C ASP A 445 2.54 -13.11 11.63
N ASN A 446 2.21 -14.40 11.65
CA ASN A 446 3.12 -15.50 12.04
C ASN A 446 3.72 -16.28 10.85
N SER A 447 3.71 -15.73 9.64
CA SER A 447 4.12 -16.48 8.43
C SER A 447 5.55 -16.23 7.97
N ILE A 448 6.14 -15.10 8.33
CA ILE A 448 7.44 -14.66 7.78
C ILE A 448 8.53 -15.68 8.06
N ASP A 449 8.62 -16.17 9.29
CA ASP A 449 9.65 -17.12 9.70
C ASP A 449 9.57 -18.44 8.89
N LEU A 450 8.34 -18.94 8.70
CA LEU A 450 8.04 -20.12 7.89
C LEU A 450 8.30 -19.88 6.40
N MET A 451 8.00 -18.68 5.90
CA MET A 451 8.25 -18.29 4.52
C MET A 451 9.76 -18.24 4.24
N LEU A 452 10.54 -17.63 5.13
CA LEU A 452 12.00 -17.56 5.03
C LEU A 452 12.61 -18.96 5.05
N ASP A 453 12.13 -19.84 5.93
CA ASP A 453 12.57 -21.25 5.97
C ASP A 453 12.27 -21.99 4.67
N MET A 454 11.07 -21.82 4.13
CA MET A 454 10.68 -22.41 2.85
C MET A 454 11.59 -21.92 1.71
N ILE A 455 11.88 -20.62 1.66
CA ILE A 455 12.76 -20.03 0.64
C ILE A 455 14.19 -20.55 0.77
N LEU A 456 14.74 -20.63 1.98
CA LEU A 456 16.07 -21.18 2.23
C LEU A 456 16.15 -22.66 1.83
N GLN A 457 15.18 -23.48 2.24
CA GLN A 457 15.17 -24.92 1.99
C GLN A 457 14.89 -25.28 0.52
N ARG A 458 14.20 -24.41 -0.22
CA ARG A 458 13.77 -24.64 -1.61
C ARG A 458 14.38 -23.68 -2.61
N PHE A 459 15.41 -22.91 -2.23
CA PHE A 459 16.02 -21.86 -3.05
C PHE A 459 16.29 -22.27 -4.50
N ASN A 460 16.91 -23.44 -4.70
CA ASN A 460 17.23 -23.95 -6.04
C ASN A 460 15.98 -24.26 -6.87
N VAL A 461 14.94 -24.81 -6.25
CA VAL A 461 13.67 -25.13 -6.93
C VAL A 461 12.92 -23.85 -7.28
N LEU A 462 12.88 -22.89 -6.35
CA LEU A 462 12.26 -21.59 -6.55
C LEU A 462 12.96 -20.82 -7.66
N SER A 463 14.28 -20.70 -7.60
CA SER A 463 15.08 -19.98 -8.60
C SER A 463 15.01 -20.59 -9.99
N ALA A 464 14.80 -21.91 -10.11
CA ALA A 464 14.72 -22.59 -11.40
C ALA A 464 13.32 -22.55 -12.04
N ASN A 465 12.25 -22.49 -11.23
CA ASN A 465 10.88 -22.66 -11.72
C ASN A 465 10.01 -21.40 -11.58
N PHE A 466 10.50 -20.36 -10.89
CA PHE A 466 9.74 -19.15 -10.60
C PHE A 466 10.54 -17.89 -10.93
N ASP A 467 9.83 -16.78 -11.12
CA ASP A 467 10.44 -15.46 -11.11
C ASP A 467 10.90 -15.13 -9.69
N PHE A 468 12.19 -15.35 -9.44
CA PHE A 468 12.78 -15.09 -8.13
C PHE A 468 12.82 -13.59 -7.79
N GLY A 469 12.81 -12.70 -8.79
CA GLY A 469 12.65 -11.27 -8.58
C GLY A 469 11.28 -10.96 -7.97
N ALA A 470 10.21 -11.57 -8.48
CA ALA A 470 8.88 -11.45 -7.88
C ALA A 470 8.84 -11.97 -6.43
N ILE A 471 9.52 -13.08 -6.13
CA ILE A 471 9.64 -13.60 -4.75
C ILE A 471 10.36 -12.59 -3.85
N LEU A 472 11.46 -11.99 -4.31
CA LEU A 472 12.19 -10.98 -3.57
C LEU A 472 11.33 -9.72 -3.34
N HIS A 473 10.52 -9.28 -4.31
CA HIS A 473 9.57 -8.19 -4.10
C HIS A 473 8.50 -8.53 -3.06
N ILE A 474 7.96 -9.75 -3.08
CA ILE A 474 7.02 -10.22 -2.05
C ILE A 474 7.70 -10.24 -0.68
N LEU A 475 8.94 -10.71 -0.60
CA LEU A 475 9.72 -10.67 0.64
C LEU A 475 9.94 -9.25 1.11
N LYS A 476 10.32 -8.32 0.22
CA LYS A 476 10.47 -6.91 0.54
C LYS A 476 9.20 -6.37 1.19
N PHE A 477 8.05 -6.52 0.53
CA PHE A 477 6.76 -6.10 1.06
C PHE A 477 6.42 -6.74 2.42
N SER A 478 6.64 -8.04 2.55
CA SER A 478 6.28 -8.79 3.75
C SER A 478 7.18 -8.44 4.94
N MET A 479 8.45 -8.11 4.69
CA MET A 479 9.47 -7.86 5.72
C MET A 479 9.61 -6.40 6.13
N THR A 480 9.36 -5.44 5.23
CA THR A 480 9.26 -4.01 5.57
C THR A 480 8.08 -3.69 6.48
N SER A 481 7.26 -4.70 6.79
CA SER A 481 6.19 -4.63 7.77
C SER A 481 6.53 -5.30 9.10
N LYS A 482 7.51 -6.22 9.20
CA LYS A 482 7.74 -7.10 10.38
C LYS A 482 9.24 -7.27 10.67
N VAL A 483 9.81 -6.51 11.61
CA VAL A 483 11.23 -6.66 11.99
C VAL A 483 11.34 -7.56 13.22
N ASP A 484 11.66 -8.83 13.00
CA ASP A 484 12.13 -9.71 14.08
C ASP A 484 13.66 -9.93 13.92
N MET A 485 14.36 -10.08 15.05
CA MET A 485 15.77 -10.49 15.11
C MET A 485 16.00 -11.86 14.46
N SER A 486 15.03 -12.77 14.52
CA SER A 486 15.06 -14.08 13.84
C SER A 486 15.15 -13.93 12.31
N ALA A 487 14.43 -12.95 11.75
CA ALA A 487 14.37 -12.69 10.32
C ALA A 487 15.68 -12.11 9.76
N LYS A 488 16.43 -11.35 10.56
CA LYS A 488 17.72 -10.75 10.15
C LYS A 488 18.76 -11.80 9.76
N GLN A 489 18.90 -12.88 10.55
CA GLN A 489 19.87 -13.93 10.26
C GLN A 489 19.49 -14.72 9.00
N LYS A 490 18.21 -15.12 8.90
CA LYS A 490 17.70 -15.86 7.74
C LYS A 490 17.84 -15.04 6.44
N ILE A 491 17.66 -13.73 6.49
CA ILE A 491 17.88 -12.86 5.32
C ILE A 491 19.33 -12.78 4.92
N SER A 492 20.27 -12.68 5.87
CA SER A 492 21.70 -12.76 5.56
C SER A 492 22.06 -14.06 4.83
N ASP A 493 21.44 -15.17 5.24
CA ASP A 493 21.63 -16.47 4.59
C ASP A 493 21.02 -16.50 3.17
N ILE A 494 19.84 -15.91 2.96
CA ILE A 494 19.23 -15.73 1.62
C ILE A 494 20.09 -14.83 0.74
N GLU A 495 20.59 -13.72 1.28
CA GLU A 495 21.49 -12.79 0.58
C GLU A 495 22.75 -13.51 0.09
N ALA A 496 23.35 -14.36 0.92
CA ALA A 496 24.50 -15.17 0.53
C ALA A 496 24.18 -16.15 -0.61
N LEU A 497 22.95 -16.68 -0.68
CA LEU A 497 22.49 -17.52 -1.79
C LEU A 497 22.24 -16.70 -3.06
N VAL A 498 21.58 -15.54 -2.95
CA VAL A 498 21.32 -14.63 -4.06
C VAL A 498 22.61 -14.14 -4.69
N ARG A 499 23.62 -13.74 -3.90
CA ARG A 499 24.93 -13.33 -4.40
C ARG A 499 25.63 -14.41 -5.23
N LYS A 500 25.43 -15.70 -4.92
CA LYS A 500 25.99 -16.81 -5.71
C LYS A 500 25.38 -16.91 -7.11
N THR A 501 24.16 -16.40 -7.31
CA THR A 501 23.51 -16.41 -8.63
C THR A 501 24.12 -15.40 -9.61
N GLN A 502 24.90 -14.43 -9.13
CA GLN A 502 25.49 -13.34 -9.91
C GLN A 502 24.48 -12.49 -10.70
N ASN A 503 23.19 -12.55 -10.35
CA ASN A 503 22.16 -11.69 -10.93
C ASN A 503 22.17 -10.34 -10.21
N SER A 504 22.67 -9.30 -10.88
CA SER A 504 22.83 -7.95 -10.29
C SER A 504 21.52 -7.38 -9.75
N LYS A 505 20.40 -7.53 -10.49
CA LYS A 505 19.08 -7.03 -10.06
C LYS A 505 18.59 -7.70 -8.78
N HIS A 506 18.81 -9.01 -8.65
CA HIS A 506 18.43 -9.72 -7.43
C HIS A 506 19.32 -9.31 -6.25
N ILE A 507 20.60 -9.06 -6.51
CA ILE A 507 21.55 -8.58 -5.49
C ILE A 507 21.15 -7.18 -4.99
N GLU A 508 20.87 -6.25 -5.90
CA GLU A 508 20.39 -4.90 -5.54
C GLU A 508 19.09 -4.97 -4.72
N LEU A 509 18.14 -5.81 -5.13
CA LEU A 509 16.87 -5.95 -4.43
C LEU A 509 17.02 -6.53 -3.01
N ILE A 510 17.86 -7.55 -2.82
CA ILE A 510 18.08 -8.12 -1.48
C ILE A 510 18.91 -7.18 -0.58
N GLU A 511 19.84 -6.41 -1.14
CA GLU A 511 20.58 -5.37 -0.41
C GLU A 511 19.65 -4.24 0.06
N SER A 512 18.71 -3.83 -0.78
CA SER A 512 17.66 -2.87 -0.43
C SER A 512 16.80 -3.39 0.73
N ILE A 513 16.36 -4.66 0.68
CA ILE A 513 15.62 -5.30 1.78
C ILE A 513 16.43 -5.28 3.08
N THR A 514 17.70 -5.71 3.03
CA THR A 514 18.59 -5.75 4.20
C THR A 514 18.80 -4.36 4.82
N THR A 515 18.78 -3.30 4.01
CA THR A 515 18.92 -1.91 4.46
C THR A 515 17.65 -1.41 5.14
N GLU A 516 16.48 -1.63 4.52
CA GLU A 516 15.19 -1.21 5.09
C GLU A 516 14.83 -1.94 6.39
N ILE A 517 15.33 -3.15 6.60
CA ILE A 517 15.20 -3.89 7.87
C ILE A 517 16.03 -3.26 9.00
N LYS A 518 17.10 -2.52 8.68
CA LYS A 518 17.97 -1.88 9.67
C LYS A 518 17.40 -0.56 10.20
N ASP A 519 16.47 0.07 9.48
CA ASP A 519 15.75 1.25 9.95
C ASP A 519 14.72 0.84 11.02
N SER A 520 15.11 0.98 12.30
CA SER A 520 14.33 0.55 13.45
C SER A 520 13.23 1.55 13.80
N LEU A 521 11.98 1.06 13.94
CA LEU A 521 10.89 1.76 14.61
C LEU A 521 11.31 2.17 16.04
N ASP A 522 10.98 3.40 16.45
CA ASP A 522 11.15 3.85 17.83
C ASP A 522 10.03 3.27 18.73
N GLU A 523 10.20 2.00 19.11
CA GLU A 523 9.23 1.27 19.93
C GLU A 523 8.92 1.98 21.27
N GLU A 524 9.89 2.66 21.86
CA GLU A 524 9.71 3.33 23.16
C GLU A 524 8.87 4.60 23.05
N SER A 525 9.01 5.37 21.97
CA SER A 525 8.10 6.49 21.68
C SER A 525 6.66 5.99 21.50
N VAL A 526 6.46 4.92 20.73
CA VAL A 526 5.13 4.33 20.52
C VAL A 526 4.55 3.78 21.83
N ARG A 527 5.36 3.08 22.64
CA ARG A 527 4.95 2.56 23.96
C ARG A 527 4.44 3.67 24.87
N ARG A 528 5.23 4.75 25.03
CA ARG A 528 4.86 5.89 25.88
C ARG A 528 3.58 6.57 25.39
N ALA A 529 3.42 6.74 24.08
CA ALA A 529 2.21 7.32 23.51
C ALA A 529 0.97 6.47 23.80
N LEU A 530 1.03 5.16 23.55
CA LEU A 530 -0.10 4.25 23.77
C LEU A 530 -0.47 4.11 25.26
N MET A 531 0.50 4.15 26.18
CA MET A 531 0.22 4.14 27.62
C MET A 531 -0.57 5.37 28.09
N MET A 532 -0.50 6.51 27.37
CA MET A 532 -1.34 7.68 27.68
C MET A 532 -2.79 7.50 27.19
N GLU A 533 -2.99 6.66 26.19
CA GLU A 533 -4.30 6.47 25.54
C GLU A 533 -5.08 5.27 26.08
N VAL A 534 -4.40 4.23 26.55
CA VAL A 534 -5.02 3.01 27.07
C VAL A 534 -5.02 3.06 28.60
N ASN A 535 -6.18 3.33 29.20
CA ASN A 535 -6.32 3.33 30.65
C ASN A 535 -6.36 1.87 31.17
N GLU A 536 -5.39 1.46 31.99
CA GLU A 536 -5.31 0.06 32.51
C GLU A 536 -6.53 -0.35 33.36
N GLU A 537 -7.32 0.60 33.88
CA GLU A 537 -8.52 0.29 34.68
C GLU A 537 -9.76 -0.02 33.84
N GLU A 538 -9.77 0.32 32.54
CA GLU A 538 -10.88 0.06 31.62
C GLU A 538 -10.74 -1.28 30.89
N ILE A 539 -10.12 -2.26 31.55
CA ILE A 539 -10.01 -3.65 31.06
C ILE A 539 -11.40 -4.28 31.12
N ASN A 540 -12.14 -4.16 30.02
CA ASN A 540 -13.36 -4.95 29.82
C ASN A 540 -12.99 -6.43 29.67
N GLU A 541 -13.32 -7.26 30.67
CA GLU A 541 -13.11 -8.72 30.67
C GLU A 541 -13.69 -9.42 29.43
N ASN A 542 -14.67 -8.80 28.76
CA ASN A 542 -15.31 -9.36 27.57
C ASN A 542 -14.38 -9.48 26.35
N ILE A 543 -13.41 -8.58 26.13
CA ILE A 543 -12.50 -8.64 24.97
C ILE A 543 -11.39 -9.69 25.19
N LEU A 544 -10.94 -9.85 26.44
CA LEU A 544 -9.93 -10.85 26.81
C LEU A 544 -10.43 -12.29 26.63
N SER A 545 -11.74 -12.53 26.75
CA SER A 545 -12.33 -13.86 26.54
C SER A 545 -12.36 -14.32 25.07
N THR A 546 -12.31 -13.38 24.11
CA THR A 546 -12.30 -13.64 22.65
C THR A 546 -10.89 -13.70 22.06
N LEU A 547 -9.89 -13.17 22.77
CA LEU A 547 -8.47 -13.33 22.42
C LEU A 547 -8.03 -14.70 22.95
N SER A 548 -8.21 -15.74 22.14
CA SER A 548 -7.87 -17.13 22.48
C SER A 548 -6.44 -17.25 23.10
N PRO A 549 -6.19 -18.22 24.03
CA PRO A 549 -4.97 -18.30 24.86
C PRO A 549 -3.64 -18.46 24.11
N ASN A 550 -3.68 -18.73 22.81
CA ASN A 550 -2.50 -19.11 22.01
C ASN A 550 -1.46 -18.02 21.79
N ILE A 551 -1.68 -16.79 22.25
CA ILE A 551 -0.69 -15.70 22.19
C ILE A 551 0.20 -15.67 23.45
N LEU A 552 -0.23 -16.28 24.57
CA LEU A 552 0.47 -16.17 25.87
C LEU A 552 1.24 -17.44 26.30
N GLU A 553 1.10 -18.58 25.61
CA GLU A 553 1.64 -19.86 26.10
C GLU A 553 2.91 -20.39 25.40
N LYS A 554 3.61 -19.56 24.62
CA LYS A 554 4.91 -19.96 24.04
C LYS A 554 5.99 -18.94 24.33
N ASP A 555 6.29 -18.72 25.60
CA ASP A 555 7.67 -18.57 26.04
C ASP A 555 7.81 -18.80 27.55
N VAL A 556 8.97 -19.33 27.93
CA VAL A 556 9.43 -19.73 29.27
C VAL A 556 9.06 -21.16 29.72
N THR A 557 9.73 -22.15 29.13
CA THR A 557 10.38 -23.19 29.96
C THR A 557 11.62 -23.75 29.27
N ILE A 558 12.79 -23.22 29.64
CA ILE A 558 14.08 -23.84 29.37
C ILE A 558 14.29 -24.91 30.44
N VAL A 559 14.12 -26.19 30.09
CA VAL A 559 14.81 -27.28 30.81
C VAL A 559 15.37 -28.26 29.79
N SER A 560 16.70 -28.35 29.81
CA SER A 560 17.50 -29.31 29.08
C SER A 560 17.27 -30.74 29.59
N GLN A 561 17.14 -31.70 28.68
CA GLN A 561 17.94 -32.94 28.67
C GLN A 561 17.59 -33.82 27.45
N ARG A 562 18.65 -34.42 26.88
CA ARG A 562 18.73 -35.38 25.77
C ARG A 562 19.64 -36.51 26.29
N PRO A 563 19.80 -37.65 25.60
CA PRO A 563 18.82 -38.68 25.22
C PRO A 563 19.33 -40.09 25.61
N ASP A 564 18.53 -41.14 25.39
CA ASP A 564 18.96 -42.54 25.17
C ASP A 564 17.70 -43.35 24.79
N SER A 565 17.68 -44.42 24.01
CA SER A 565 18.54 -45.02 22.98
C SER A 565 17.77 -46.23 22.41
N GLN A 566 18.11 -46.66 21.18
CA GLN A 566 17.86 -47.98 20.56
C GLN A 566 16.41 -48.36 20.16
N GLY A 567 16.13 -49.05 19.05
CA GLY A 567 16.98 -49.68 18.04
C GLY A 567 16.15 -50.50 17.02
N GLU A 568 16.86 -50.92 15.97
CA GLU A 568 16.65 -52.10 15.11
C GLU A 568 15.71 -52.10 13.88
N SER A 569 16.42 -52.08 12.74
CA SER A 569 16.24 -52.71 11.42
C SER A 569 15.33 -53.93 11.24
N THR A 570 14.82 -54.12 10.01
CA THR A 570 15.17 -55.29 9.15
C THR A 570 14.76 -55.14 7.68
N HIS A 571 15.58 -55.78 6.84
CA HIS A 571 15.59 -55.95 5.37
C HIS A 571 14.33 -56.57 4.72
N ALA A 572 14.10 -56.31 3.42
CA ALA A 572 14.46 -57.20 2.29
C ALA A 572 13.58 -57.00 1.03
N SER A 573 14.17 -57.41 -0.10
CA SER A 573 13.93 -57.06 -1.50
C SER A 573 13.19 -58.13 -2.34
N VAL A 574 12.97 -57.82 -3.65
CA VAL A 574 12.79 -58.72 -4.83
C VAL A 574 11.30 -59.05 -5.16
N THR A 575 10.71 -59.03 -6.37
CA THR A 575 11.14 -59.20 -7.80
C THR A 575 10.12 -58.60 -8.80
N LYS A 576 10.57 -58.48 -10.06
CA LYS A 576 9.90 -58.16 -11.34
C LYS A 576 8.78 -59.15 -11.77
N ASP A 577 7.86 -58.70 -12.65
CA ASP A 577 7.64 -59.33 -13.96
C ASP A 577 6.81 -58.46 -14.95
N ASN A 578 6.97 -58.79 -16.24
CA ASN A 578 6.74 -58.06 -17.50
C ASN A 578 5.32 -58.15 -18.14
N PHE A 579 5.20 -57.46 -19.29
CA PHE A 579 4.30 -57.58 -20.47
C PHE A 579 3.22 -56.49 -20.58
N GLY A 580 3.01 -55.79 -21.71
CA GLY A 580 3.60 -55.83 -23.06
C GLY A 580 2.95 -54.75 -23.95
N GLU A 581 3.68 -54.30 -24.98
CA GLU A 581 3.25 -53.37 -26.03
C GLU A 581 2.15 -53.93 -26.95
N VAL A 582 1.30 -53.05 -27.50
CA VAL A 582 0.84 -53.12 -28.91
C VAL A 582 0.63 -51.71 -29.48
N ASN A 583 1.38 -51.41 -30.54
CA ASN A 583 1.22 -50.29 -31.48
C ASN A 583 0.08 -50.52 -32.48
N ARG A 584 -0.53 -49.42 -32.98
CA ARG A 584 -0.84 -49.11 -34.41
C ARG A 584 -1.84 -47.96 -34.50
N ASP A 585 -1.97 -47.19 -35.57
CA ASP A 585 -1.07 -46.53 -36.53
C ASP A 585 -2.02 -45.69 -37.44
N SER A 586 -1.46 -44.70 -38.16
CA SER A 586 -2.04 -43.98 -39.33
C SER A 586 -3.20 -42.98 -39.13
N GLY A 587 -3.27 -41.81 -39.78
CA GLY A 587 -2.38 -41.16 -40.75
C GLY A 587 -3.09 -40.02 -41.54
N ARG A 588 -2.26 -39.08 -42.03
CA ARG A 588 -2.40 -38.17 -43.21
C ARG A 588 -3.12 -36.80 -43.13
N SER A 589 -2.29 -35.78 -43.45
CA SER A 589 -2.55 -34.42 -44.00
C SER A 589 -2.72 -34.48 -45.55
N PRO A 590 -2.66 -33.39 -46.36
CA PRO A 590 -2.67 -31.93 -46.11
C PRO A 590 -3.61 -31.13 -47.07
N ASN A 591 -3.75 -29.80 -46.90
CA ASN A 591 -3.96 -28.87 -48.03
C ASN A 591 -3.66 -27.39 -47.67
N LYS A 592 -2.75 -26.80 -48.44
CA LYS A 592 -2.50 -25.37 -48.74
C LYS A 592 -2.04 -25.37 -50.22
N PRO A 593 -2.12 -24.29 -51.04
CA PRO A 593 -1.72 -22.92 -50.67
C PRO A 593 -2.47 -21.77 -51.38
N ILE A 594 -2.15 -20.51 -51.04
CA ILE A 594 -1.55 -19.50 -51.95
C ILE A 594 -1.18 -18.25 -51.13
N SER A 595 0.04 -17.79 -51.38
CA SER A 595 0.72 -16.62 -50.83
C SER A 595 0.47 -15.36 -51.67
N VAL A 596 0.35 -14.20 -51.02
CA VAL A 596 0.75 -12.91 -51.58
C VAL A 596 1.71 -12.26 -50.58
N SER A 597 2.91 -11.94 -51.07
CA SER A 597 4.00 -11.31 -50.34
C SER A 597 3.80 -9.80 -50.26
N ILE A 598 3.84 -9.24 -49.05
CA ILE A 598 4.25 -7.86 -48.83
C ILE A 598 5.49 -7.92 -47.93
N ALA A 599 6.56 -7.29 -48.41
CA ALA A 599 7.88 -7.33 -47.80
C ALA A 599 7.93 -6.55 -46.47
N ASN A 600 8.80 -7.05 -45.59
CA ASN A 600 9.07 -6.59 -44.23
C ASN A 600 9.48 -5.10 -44.13
N SER A 601 8.82 -4.38 -43.21
CA SER A 601 9.46 -3.41 -42.30
C SER A 601 8.58 -3.12 -41.07
N SER A 602 8.29 -4.10 -40.20
CA SER A 602 7.52 -3.81 -38.98
C SER A 602 7.70 -4.76 -37.79
N ARG A 603 8.72 -5.63 -37.78
CA ARG A 603 8.92 -6.55 -36.63
C ARG A 603 9.37 -5.83 -35.35
N ASN A 604 10.21 -4.79 -35.45
CA ASN A 604 10.71 -4.10 -34.27
C ASN A 604 9.65 -3.22 -33.58
N THR A 605 8.63 -2.74 -34.30
CA THR A 605 7.57 -1.90 -33.71
C THR A 605 6.47 -2.72 -33.05
N ALA A 606 6.16 -3.91 -33.57
CA ALA A 606 5.20 -4.83 -32.94
C ALA A 606 5.75 -5.44 -31.65
N ASP A 607 7.04 -5.81 -31.63
CA ASP A 607 7.70 -6.33 -30.43
C ASP A 607 7.84 -5.22 -29.36
N ALA A 608 8.18 -3.99 -29.76
CA ALA A 608 8.22 -2.85 -28.84
C ALA A 608 6.82 -2.49 -28.29
N LEU A 609 5.76 -2.50 -29.10
CA LEU A 609 4.39 -2.27 -28.62
C LEU A 609 3.93 -3.38 -27.67
N SER A 610 4.28 -4.63 -27.95
CA SER A 610 3.88 -5.75 -27.09
C SER A 610 4.60 -5.73 -25.74
N VAL A 611 5.90 -5.38 -25.72
CA VAL A 611 6.65 -5.15 -24.48
C VAL A 611 6.11 -3.93 -23.74
N PHE A 612 5.76 -2.85 -24.45
CA PHE A 612 5.18 -1.65 -23.86
C PHE A 612 3.80 -1.90 -23.24
N VAL A 613 2.94 -2.68 -23.90
CA VAL A 613 1.62 -3.08 -23.39
C VAL A 613 1.74 -4.05 -22.22
N ILE A 614 2.65 -5.03 -22.27
CA ILE A 614 2.90 -5.94 -21.14
C ILE A 614 3.48 -5.18 -19.95
N PHE A 615 4.38 -4.23 -20.19
CA PHE A 615 4.95 -3.37 -19.16
C PHE A 615 3.89 -2.43 -18.56
N LEU A 616 3.01 -1.84 -19.37
CA LEU A 616 1.85 -1.07 -18.90
C LEU A 616 0.88 -1.93 -18.10
N ILE A 617 0.64 -3.19 -18.48
CA ILE A 617 -0.19 -4.12 -17.72
C ILE A 617 0.49 -4.49 -16.39
N CYS A 618 1.80 -4.66 -16.35
CA CYS A 618 2.55 -4.92 -15.13
C CYS A 618 2.58 -3.68 -14.20
N VAL A 619 2.83 -2.48 -14.73
CA VAL A 619 2.80 -1.24 -13.96
C VAL A 619 1.39 -0.90 -13.50
N MET A 620 0.38 -1.06 -14.36
CA MET A 620 -1.02 -0.91 -13.94
C MET A 620 -1.39 -1.96 -12.90
N ARG A 621 -0.93 -3.21 -13.02
CA ARG A 621 -1.10 -4.22 -11.97
C ARG A 621 -0.46 -3.77 -10.66
N THR A 622 0.77 -3.27 -10.66
CA THR A 622 1.45 -2.78 -9.44
C THR A 622 0.77 -1.55 -8.83
N LEU A 623 0.36 -0.58 -9.66
CA LEU A 623 -0.41 0.61 -9.25
C LEU A 623 -1.81 0.23 -8.70
N ILE A 624 -2.41 -0.86 -9.21
CA ILE A 624 -3.67 -1.44 -8.72
C ILE A 624 -3.44 -2.36 -7.51
N PHE A 625 -2.24 -2.90 -7.28
CA PHE A 625 -2.02 -3.88 -6.21
C PHE A 625 -2.00 -3.26 -4.80
N ASN A 626 -1.72 -1.96 -4.67
CA ASN A 626 -1.89 -1.24 -3.41
C ASN A 626 -3.34 -0.78 -3.16
N ASP A 627 -4.18 -0.77 -4.19
CA ASP A 627 -5.58 -0.38 -4.10
C ASP A 627 -6.42 -1.32 -4.97
N LEU A 628 -6.86 -2.40 -4.33
CA LEU A 628 -7.99 -3.26 -4.71
C LEU A 628 -7.73 -4.57 -5.45
N SER A 629 -8.23 -5.60 -4.77
CA SER A 629 -9.02 -6.71 -5.30
C SER A 629 -10.29 -6.26 -6.07
N ILE A 630 -10.17 -5.27 -6.95
CA ILE A 630 -11.13 -4.91 -7.99
C ILE A 630 -10.42 -5.17 -9.31
N LYS A 631 -10.56 -6.40 -9.81
CA LYS A 631 -10.51 -6.60 -11.27
C LYS A 631 -11.80 -5.98 -11.81
N ILE A 632 -11.69 -4.78 -12.36
CA ILE A 632 -12.69 -4.20 -13.26
C ILE A 632 -12.82 -5.20 -14.42
N ASN A 633 -14.01 -5.77 -14.61
CA ASN A 633 -14.34 -6.55 -15.79
C ASN A 633 -14.26 -5.63 -17.02
N TYR A 634 -13.22 -5.81 -17.83
CA TYR A 634 -13.20 -5.52 -19.26
C TYR A 634 -12.49 -6.65 -20.00
#